data_AF-A0A2N3WWC4-F1
#
_entry.id   AF-A0A2N3WWC4-F1
#
_cell.length_a   1.000
_cell.length_b   1.000
_cell.length_c   1.000
_cell.angle_alpha   90.00
_cell.angle_beta   90.00
_cell.angle_gamma   90.00
#
_symmetry.space_group_name_H-M   'P 1'
#
loop_
_entity.id
_entity.type
_entity.pdbx_description
1 polymer ?
#
loop_
_entity_poly.entity_id
_entity_poly.type
_entity_poly.pdbx_seq_one_letter_code
_entity_poly.pdbx_strand_id
1 'polypeptide(L)'
;MDNLNRRDALKAGGMLAGIGALSLSLFTAPPRAQAWSWPASGSIAGSGDGVDPMTVWDPAADQVIAEILESGQVPAINKILATWTTNNQPTPSGLPPNLTAFIEQARQLPAWIDQSKLTAADDFNSKQGPFIGTAYGFGAGLLATVIPHESRAVYYSNGGGDLQDRIAKTAKLGYDLMAQQPFAPNGHLIVTCVKTRMVHAAVRHLLPKSGPWLQVATESPKIPISQNDILVTWHSLPTTIMQKLKAWKVPITDAHSAGLLHSWQVTAHLLGVQDQYIPATWDSANAQSKQVLDPVLGPTPEGTKIADHLLTIGPVLAATSFITKPMLASFTKFVLGAQVAKWLNLKTDGIWDGIFATLWGPFVQLYQLGRIVPGVDAIYFQLTEFIKVVALLYLNSGGLKLELPIPTTNNPSITGTPPVTTTPYVTTTTTPPTATPPTTTAPATTTPHS
;
A
#
# COMPACT_ATOMS: atom_id res chain seq x y z
N MET A 1 12.63 -61.62 30.51
CA MET A 1 13.02 -61.04 29.20
C MET A 1 12.21 -59.77 28.97
N ASP A 2 12.19 -58.84 29.92
CA ASP A 2 13.25 -57.86 30.28
C ASP A 2 13.40 -56.72 29.27
N ASN A 3 12.83 -55.58 29.68
CA ASN A 3 13.41 -54.24 29.61
C ASN A 3 14.13 -53.84 28.32
N LEU A 4 13.36 -53.39 27.33
CA LEU A 4 13.87 -52.43 26.35
C LEU A 4 13.76 -51.02 26.94
N ASN A 5 14.94 -50.51 27.28
CA ASN A 5 15.23 -49.35 28.10
C ASN A 5 14.96 -48.06 27.31
N ARG A 6 14.31 -47.06 27.96
CA ARG A 6 14.00 -45.73 27.39
C ARG A 6 15.25 -44.94 26.93
N ARG A 7 16.46 -45.45 27.20
CA ARG A 7 17.74 -44.88 26.76
C ARG A 7 18.17 -45.25 25.34
N ASP A 8 17.66 -46.35 24.76
CA ASP A 8 18.06 -46.76 23.40
C ASP A 8 17.19 -46.13 22.30
N ALA A 9 15.94 -45.76 22.63
CA ALA A 9 15.08 -44.97 21.74
C ALA A 9 15.60 -43.54 21.49
N LEU A 10 16.46 -43.01 22.37
CA LEU A 10 17.06 -41.69 22.25
C LEU A 10 18.40 -41.68 21.49
N LYS A 11 18.97 -42.85 21.14
CA LYS A 11 20.20 -42.95 20.34
C LYS A 11 19.95 -43.19 18.85
N ALA A 12 18.75 -43.63 18.46
CA ALA A 12 18.35 -43.74 17.06
C ALA A 12 17.86 -42.41 16.44
N GLY A 13 17.65 -41.37 17.27
CA GLY A 13 17.17 -40.04 16.84
C GLY A 13 18.28 -39.03 16.51
N GLY A 14 19.54 -39.46 16.47
CA GLY A 14 20.70 -38.57 16.41
C GLY A 14 21.58 -38.76 15.18
N MET A 15 21.03 -38.87 13.96
CA MET A 15 21.83 -38.72 12.73
C MET A 15 20.98 -38.50 11.45
N LEU A 16 20.13 -37.47 11.44
CA LEU A 16 19.60 -36.89 10.19
C LEU A 16 19.60 -35.35 10.28
N ALA A 17 20.73 -34.81 10.76
CA ALA A 17 21.10 -33.43 10.50
C ALA A 17 21.70 -33.38 9.09
N GLY A 18 20.94 -32.85 8.13
CA GLY A 18 21.36 -32.73 6.73
C GLY A 18 20.52 -33.59 5.80
N ILE A 19 19.46 -32.98 5.28
CA ILE A 19 18.75 -33.16 4.01
C ILE A 19 17.32 -32.68 4.27
N GLY A 20 17.13 -31.37 4.19
CA GLY A 20 15.83 -30.69 4.20
C GLY A 20 15.76 -29.62 3.11
N ALA A 21 16.58 -29.74 2.06
CA ALA A 21 16.69 -28.79 0.96
C ALA A 21 16.00 -29.28 -0.33
N LEU A 22 15.12 -30.30 -0.27
CA LEU A 22 14.58 -30.98 -1.46
C LEU A 22 13.07 -31.25 -1.40
N SER A 23 12.28 -30.30 -0.89
CA SER A 23 10.81 -30.30 -1.08
C SER A 23 10.21 -28.96 -1.52
N LEU A 24 11.03 -27.95 -1.86
CA LEU A 24 10.56 -26.64 -2.34
C LEU A 24 10.44 -26.51 -3.87
N SER A 25 10.71 -27.57 -4.65
CA SER A 25 10.73 -27.49 -6.13
C SER A 25 9.42 -27.84 -6.82
N LEU A 26 8.29 -27.94 -6.11
CA LEU A 26 6.97 -28.18 -6.73
C LEU A 26 6.18 -26.91 -7.05
N PHE A 27 6.70 -25.73 -6.70
CA PHE A 27 6.16 -24.45 -7.14
C PHE A 27 7.22 -23.78 -8.01
N THR A 28 7.02 -23.76 -9.32
CA THR A 28 7.79 -22.88 -10.20
C THR A 28 7.55 -21.45 -9.69
N ALA A 29 8.62 -20.80 -9.22
CA ALA A 29 8.56 -19.41 -8.77
C ALA A 29 7.84 -18.59 -9.87
N PRO A 30 6.83 -17.77 -9.50
CA PRO A 30 6.12 -16.95 -10.48
C PRO A 30 7.13 -16.08 -11.24
N PRO A 31 6.86 -15.72 -12.51
CA PRO A 31 7.78 -14.93 -13.31
C PRO A 31 7.85 -13.49 -12.76
N ARG A 32 8.68 -13.29 -11.75
CA ARG A 32 9.17 -11.98 -11.34
C ARG A 32 10.25 -11.57 -12.33
N ALA A 33 10.25 -10.31 -12.78
CA ALA A 33 11.25 -9.80 -13.71
C ALA A 33 12.70 -9.90 -13.16
N GLN A 34 12.85 -9.96 -11.83
CA GLN A 34 14.12 -10.13 -11.13
C GLN A 34 13.94 -11.21 -10.06
N ALA A 35 14.96 -11.98 -9.68
CA ALA A 35 14.84 -12.87 -8.52
C ALA A 35 14.76 -12.06 -7.21
N TRP A 36 14.16 -12.63 -6.15
CA TRP A 36 14.28 -12.07 -4.80
C TRP A 36 15.74 -12.13 -4.33
N SER A 37 16.30 -10.98 -3.99
CA SER A 37 17.69 -10.85 -3.54
C SER A 37 17.89 -9.77 -2.49
N TRP A 38 16.79 -9.20 -1.98
CA TRP A 38 16.87 -8.18 -0.96
C TRP A 38 17.38 -8.79 0.36
N PRO A 39 18.41 -8.22 1.00
CA PRO A 39 19.00 -8.81 2.19
C PRO A 39 18.09 -8.62 3.40
N ALA A 40 17.73 -9.72 4.07
CA ALA A 40 16.93 -9.69 5.30
C ALA A 40 17.60 -8.90 6.45
N SER A 41 18.91 -8.65 6.39
CA SER A 41 19.60 -7.73 7.31
C SER A 41 19.14 -6.28 7.19
N GLY A 42 18.49 -5.91 6.09
CA GLY A 42 17.83 -4.62 5.91
C GLY A 42 16.43 -4.54 6.51
N SER A 43 15.93 -5.63 7.09
CA SER A 43 14.59 -5.73 7.69
C SER A 43 14.57 -5.37 9.17
N ILE A 44 13.37 -5.15 9.72
CA ILE A 44 13.15 -4.96 11.17
C ILE A 44 13.61 -6.19 11.96
N ALA A 45 13.48 -7.40 11.41
CA ALA A 45 13.99 -8.61 12.06
C ALA A 45 15.53 -8.70 12.05
N GLY A 46 16.21 -7.94 11.17
CA GLY A 46 17.67 -7.95 11.00
C GLY A 46 18.25 -9.27 10.47
N SER A 47 17.41 -10.26 10.22
CA SER A 47 17.75 -11.59 9.70
C SER A 47 16.49 -12.24 9.12
N GLY A 48 16.66 -13.33 8.36
CA GLY A 48 15.57 -14.05 7.74
C GLY A 48 16.03 -15.34 7.08
N ASP A 49 15.08 -16.18 6.71
CA ASP A 49 15.32 -17.46 6.03
C ASP A 49 15.57 -17.31 4.52
N GLY A 50 15.37 -16.11 3.98
CA GLY A 50 15.58 -15.79 2.56
C GLY A 50 14.48 -16.29 1.63
N VAL A 51 13.35 -16.75 2.18
CA VAL A 51 12.20 -17.19 1.39
C VAL A 51 11.67 -16.02 0.55
N ASP A 52 11.31 -16.31 -0.71
CA ASP A 52 10.74 -15.29 -1.59
C ASP A 52 9.31 -14.95 -1.12
N PRO A 53 9.02 -13.68 -0.77
CA PRO A 53 7.71 -13.26 -0.28
C PRO A 53 6.58 -13.43 -1.31
N MET A 54 6.89 -13.68 -2.60
CA MET A 54 5.88 -14.07 -3.60
C MET A 54 5.30 -15.47 -3.37
N THR A 55 6.00 -16.31 -2.61
CA THR A 55 5.58 -17.68 -2.28
C THR A 55 5.00 -17.81 -0.87
N VAL A 56 4.80 -16.68 -0.20
CA VAL A 56 4.34 -16.61 1.19
C VAL A 56 3.01 -15.85 1.25
N TRP A 57 2.04 -16.41 1.97
CA TRP A 57 0.76 -15.79 2.27
C TRP A 57 0.56 -15.69 3.79
N ASP A 58 -0.64 -15.98 4.30
CA ASP A 58 -0.97 -15.82 5.72
C ASP A 58 -1.76 -17.03 6.24
N PRO A 59 -1.09 -18.19 6.46
CA PRO A 59 -1.78 -19.42 6.83
C PRO A 59 -2.68 -19.29 8.07
N ALA A 60 -2.30 -18.43 9.03
CA ALA A 60 -3.07 -18.20 10.25
C ALA A 60 -4.44 -17.55 9.95
N ALA A 61 -4.50 -16.57 9.06
CA ALA A 61 -5.76 -15.96 8.64
C ALA A 61 -6.47 -16.83 7.59
N ASP A 62 -5.72 -17.37 6.62
CA ASP A 62 -6.24 -18.08 5.46
C ASP A 62 -7.03 -19.33 5.88
N GLN A 63 -6.54 -20.10 6.85
CA GLN A 63 -7.23 -21.27 7.37
C GLN A 63 -8.55 -20.89 8.07
N VAL A 64 -8.50 -19.97 9.03
CA VAL A 64 -9.68 -19.59 9.84
C VAL A 64 -10.77 -18.99 8.96
N ILE A 65 -10.40 -18.15 8.00
CA ILE A 65 -11.36 -17.49 7.12
C ILE A 65 -11.96 -18.45 6.09
N ALA A 66 -11.19 -19.42 5.59
CA ALA A 66 -11.72 -20.49 4.74
C ALA A 66 -12.81 -21.30 5.46
N GLU A 67 -12.55 -21.75 6.70
CA GLU A 67 -13.52 -22.49 7.52
C GLU A 67 -14.80 -21.67 7.76
N ILE A 68 -14.67 -20.37 8.03
CA ILE A 68 -15.81 -19.46 8.21
C ILE A 68 -16.62 -19.32 6.93
N LEU A 69 -15.97 -19.16 5.77
CA LEU A 69 -16.64 -19.04 4.47
C LEU A 69 -17.43 -20.31 4.13
N GLU A 70 -16.81 -21.47 4.33
CA GLU A 70 -17.43 -22.77 4.05
C GLU A 70 -18.58 -23.11 5.00
N SER A 71 -18.53 -22.63 6.25
CA SER A 71 -19.62 -22.82 7.20
C SER A 71 -20.84 -21.91 6.98
N GLY A 72 -20.75 -20.90 6.10
CA GLY A 72 -21.84 -19.97 5.83
C GLY A 72 -22.12 -18.95 6.95
N GLN A 73 -21.27 -18.87 7.97
CA GLN A 73 -21.48 -18.02 9.16
C GLN A 73 -21.10 -16.54 8.96
N VAL A 74 -20.57 -16.17 7.79
CA VAL A 74 -20.06 -14.81 7.51
C VAL A 74 -21.06 -13.69 7.82
N PRO A 75 -22.36 -13.75 7.45
CA PRO A 75 -23.30 -12.66 7.75
C PRO A 75 -23.45 -12.38 9.25
N ALA A 76 -23.53 -13.44 10.07
CA ALA A 76 -23.64 -13.30 11.52
C ALA A 76 -22.34 -12.76 12.12
N ILE A 77 -21.19 -13.26 11.66
CA ILE A 77 -19.86 -12.80 12.08
C ILE A 77 -19.66 -11.32 11.73
N ASN A 78 -20.00 -10.89 10.52
CA ASN A 78 -19.89 -9.49 10.11
C ASN A 78 -20.73 -8.57 11.00
N LYS A 79 -21.95 -8.98 11.36
CA LYS A 79 -22.80 -8.22 12.29
C LYS A 79 -22.16 -8.07 13.67
N ILE A 80 -21.50 -9.12 14.18
CA ILE A 80 -20.77 -9.06 15.45
C ILE A 80 -19.54 -8.15 15.32
N LEU A 81 -18.73 -8.36 14.28
CA LEU A 81 -17.50 -7.59 14.03
C LEU A 81 -17.76 -6.11 13.76
N ALA A 82 -18.92 -5.73 13.22
CA ALA A 82 -19.33 -4.34 13.08
C ALA A 82 -19.35 -3.57 14.42
N THR A 83 -19.55 -4.28 15.54
CA THR A 83 -19.52 -3.70 16.88
C THR A 83 -18.11 -3.53 17.44
N TRP A 84 -17.11 -4.19 16.87
CA TRP A 84 -15.71 -4.08 17.26
C TRP A 84 -15.05 -2.90 16.53
N THR A 85 -14.76 -1.83 17.27
CA THR A 85 -14.42 -0.53 16.67
C THR A 85 -13.15 0.10 17.22
N THR A 86 -12.83 -0.02 18.51
CA THR A 86 -11.62 0.59 19.10
C THR A 86 -10.54 -0.43 19.48
N ASN A 87 -9.29 0.02 19.50
CA ASN A 87 -8.10 -0.81 19.74
C ASN A 87 -8.10 -1.52 21.09
N ASN A 88 -8.69 -0.92 22.13
CA ASN A 88 -8.79 -1.51 23.48
C ASN A 88 -10.07 -2.31 23.73
N GLN A 89 -11.01 -2.32 22.77
CA GLN A 89 -12.27 -3.03 22.95
C GLN A 89 -12.00 -4.54 23.05
N PRO A 90 -12.56 -5.26 24.04
CA PRO A 90 -12.50 -6.71 24.08
C PRO A 90 -13.02 -7.31 22.77
N THR A 91 -12.45 -8.43 22.34
CA THR A 91 -13.02 -9.17 21.19
C THR A 91 -14.48 -9.52 21.50
N PRO A 92 -15.44 -9.21 20.62
CA PRO A 92 -16.85 -9.46 20.88
C PRO A 92 -17.14 -10.94 21.16
N SER A 93 -18.09 -11.20 22.06
CA SER A 93 -18.59 -12.55 22.30
C SER A 93 -19.43 -13.07 21.12
N GLY A 94 -19.60 -14.38 21.03
CA GLY A 94 -20.39 -15.04 19.99
C GLY A 94 -19.64 -15.32 18.68
N LEU A 95 -18.36 -14.98 18.60
CA LEU A 95 -17.49 -15.41 17.51
C LEU A 95 -17.06 -16.87 17.69
N PRO A 96 -16.80 -17.62 16.59
CA PRO A 96 -16.19 -18.94 16.66
C PRO A 96 -14.85 -18.93 17.43
N PRO A 97 -14.52 -19.95 18.23
CA PRO A 97 -13.30 -19.94 19.06
C PRO A 97 -11.99 -19.77 18.28
N ASN A 98 -11.89 -20.37 17.09
CA ASN A 98 -10.74 -20.22 16.19
C ASN A 98 -10.58 -18.77 15.70
N LEU A 99 -11.69 -18.08 15.41
CA LEU A 99 -11.68 -16.67 15.02
C LEU A 99 -11.30 -15.76 16.20
N THR A 100 -11.84 -16.01 17.39
CA THR A 100 -11.47 -15.27 18.59
C THR A 100 -9.97 -15.41 18.87
N ALA A 101 -9.44 -16.63 18.81
CA ALA A 101 -8.00 -16.88 19.00
C ALA A 101 -7.15 -16.15 17.95
N PHE A 102 -7.55 -16.20 16.68
CA PHE A 102 -6.87 -15.46 15.61
C PHE A 102 -6.88 -13.95 15.87
N ILE A 103 -8.03 -13.35 16.22
CA ILE A 103 -8.13 -11.90 16.49
C ILE A 103 -7.24 -11.51 17.67
N GLU A 104 -7.28 -12.26 18.77
CA GLU A 104 -6.47 -11.99 19.96
C GLU A 104 -4.97 -12.09 19.68
N GLN A 105 -4.55 -13.01 18.80
CA GLN A 105 -3.17 -13.07 18.34
C GLN A 105 -2.82 -11.91 17.39
N ALA A 106 -3.67 -11.64 16.39
CA ALA A 106 -3.38 -10.69 15.32
C ALA A 106 -3.42 -9.22 15.78
N ARG A 107 -4.12 -8.90 16.87
CA ARG A 107 -4.21 -7.55 17.43
C ARG A 107 -3.02 -7.15 18.31
N GLN A 108 -2.12 -8.08 18.61
CA GLN A 108 -0.97 -7.80 19.47
C GLN A 108 0.00 -6.85 18.77
N LEU A 109 0.42 -5.80 19.47
CA LEU A 109 1.46 -4.91 18.98
C LEU A 109 2.83 -5.61 19.09
N PRO A 110 3.75 -5.38 18.14
CA PRO A 110 5.06 -5.99 18.17
C PRO A 110 5.91 -5.46 19.33
N ALA A 111 6.81 -6.29 19.86
CA ALA A 111 7.69 -5.92 20.97
C ALA A 111 8.67 -4.78 20.65
N TRP A 112 8.96 -4.55 19.37
CA TRP A 112 9.86 -3.49 18.90
C TRP A 112 9.17 -2.13 18.72
N ILE A 113 7.91 -1.98 19.13
CA ILE A 113 7.19 -0.72 19.05
C ILE A 113 7.90 0.39 19.85
N ASP A 114 8.00 1.56 19.24
CA ASP A 114 8.60 2.76 19.86
C ASP A 114 7.54 3.85 19.93
N GLN A 115 7.07 4.11 21.15
CA GLN A 115 6.01 5.08 21.40
C GLN A 115 6.44 6.50 21.03
N SER A 116 7.72 6.84 21.17
CA SER A 116 8.22 8.17 20.84
C SER A 116 8.16 8.43 19.33
N LYS A 117 8.47 7.42 18.52
CA LYS A 117 8.32 7.48 17.05
C LYS A 117 6.86 7.57 16.63
N LEU A 118 5.97 6.85 17.29
CA LEU A 118 4.52 6.98 17.02
C LEU A 118 3.98 8.36 17.38
N THR A 119 4.42 8.95 18.49
CA THR A 119 4.09 10.34 18.84
C THR A 119 4.66 11.33 17.83
N ALA A 120 5.88 11.12 17.33
CA ALA A 120 6.44 11.95 16.27
C ALA A 120 5.67 11.81 14.94
N ALA A 121 5.16 10.62 14.61
CA ALA A 121 4.30 10.39 13.45
C ALA A 121 2.98 11.15 13.58
N ASP A 122 2.35 11.11 14.76
CA ASP A 122 1.10 11.82 15.08
C ASP A 122 1.29 13.34 14.94
N ASP A 123 2.36 13.89 15.52
CA ASP A 123 2.72 15.30 15.37
C ASP A 123 2.96 15.66 13.89
N PHE A 124 3.68 14.82 13.15
CA PHE A 124 3.92 15.05 11.72
C PHE A 124 2.63 15.04 10.89
N ASN A 125 1.76 14.05 11.12
CA ASN A 125 0.46 13.95 10.46
C ASN A 125 -0.41 15.17 10.76
N SER A 126 -0.41 15.66 12.01
CA SER A 126 -1.19 16.86 12.39
C SER A 126 -0.70 18.13 11.66
N LYS A 127 0.61 18.28 11.47
CA LYS A 127 1.22 19.46 10.86
C LYS A 127 1.21 19.44 9.34
N GLN A 128 1.43 18.27 8.74
CA GLN A 128 1.62 18.09 7.30
C GLN A 128 0.51 17.29 6.63
N GLY A 129 -0.58 17.00 7.35
CA GLY A 129 -1.73 16.21 6.90
C GLY A 129 -2.24 16.57 5.49
N PRO A 130 -2.37 17.85 5.11
CA PRO A 130 -2.81 18.18 3.76
C PRO A 130 -1.85 17.69 2.65
N PHE A 131 -0.54 17.78 2.85
CA PHE A 131 0.44 17.26 1.89
C PHE A 131 0.55 15.74 1.95
N ILE A 132 0.48 15.14 3.14
CA ILE A 132 0.49 13.68 3.31
C ILE A 132 -0.74 13.08 2.64
N GLY A 133 -1.93 13.62 2.89
CA GLY A 133 -3.18 13.20 2.26
C GLY A 133 -3.18 13.39 0.74
N THR A 134 -2.58 14.48 0.25
CA THR A 134 -2.39 14.69 -1.20
C THR A 134 -1.45 13.65 -1.82
N ALA A 135 -0.32 13.37 -1.16
CA ALA A 135 0.61 12.32 -1.59
C ALA A 135 -0.02 10.92 -1.49
N TYR A 136 -0.86 10.67 -0.50
CA TYR A 136 -1.62 9.43 -0.37
C TYR A 136 -2.61 9.28 -1.53
N GLY A 137 -3.49 10.27 -1.76
CA GLY A 137 -4.53 10.17 -2.79
C GLY A 137 -3.98 10.06 -4.21
N PHE A 138 -3.03 10.93 -4.58
CA PHE A 138 -2.52 11.02 -5.96
C PHE A 138 -1.19 10.33 -6.19
N GLY A 139 -0.38 10.19 -5.15
CA GLY A 139 0.88 9.45 -5.22
C GLY A 139 0.67 7.95 -5.03
N ALA A 140 -0.07 7.54 -4.00
CA ALA A 140 -0.28 6.12 -3.72
C ALA A 140 -1.55 5.57 -4.39
N GLY A 141 -2.69 6.24 -4.20
CA GLY A 141 -4.00 5.76 -4.68
C GLY A 141 -4.08 5.59 -6.19
N LEU A 142 -3.59 6.57 -6.96
CA LEU A 142 -3.55 6.46 -8.42
C LEU A 142 -2.43 5.52 -8.90
N LEU A 143 -1.32 5.40 -8.18
CA LEU A 143 -0.25 4.47 -8.53
C LEU A 143 -0.70 3.00 -8.39
N ALA A 144 -1.54 2.68 -7.40
CA ALA A 144 -2.15 1.36 -7.24
C ALA A 144 -2.92 0.89 -8.50
N THR A 145 -3.46 1.82 -9.29
CA THR A 145 -4.18 1.51 -10.54
C THR A 145 -3.27 1.09 -11.69
N VAL A 146 -1.95 1.24 -11.53
CA VAL A 146 -0.94 0.70 -12.46
C VAL A 146 -0.09 -0.38 -11.79
N ILE A 147 -0.59 -0.99 -10.72
CA ILE A 147 -0.06 -2.24 -10.14
C ILE A 147 -0.98 -3.37 -10.60
N PRO A 148 -0.56 -4.22 -11.55
CA PRO A 148 -1.46 -5.19 -12.20
C PRO A 148 -2.13 -6.19 -11.25
N HIS A 149 -1.39 -6.77 -10.30
CA HIS A 149 -1.95 -7.72 -9.33
C HIS A 149 -3.01 -7.06 -8.45
N GLU A 150 -2.72 -5.86 -7.93
CA GLU A 150 -3.66 -5.09 -7.11
C GLU A 150 -4.91 -4.71 -7.90
N SER A 151 -4.73 -4.13 -9.09
CA SER A 151 -5.84 -3.70 -9.96
C SER A 151 -6.77 -4.85 -10.33
N ARG A 152 -6.23 -6.02 -10.69
CA ARG A 152 -7.04 -7.22 -10.99
C ARG A 152 -7.71 -7.75 -9.72
N ALA A 153 -6.99 -7.92 -8.62
CA ALA A 153 -7.58 -8.42 -7.38
C ALA A 153 -8.73 -7.52 -6.91
N VAL A 154 -8.56 -6.19 -6.97
CA VAL A 154 -9.62 -5.22 -6.69
C VAL A 154 -10.81 -5.44 -7.61
N TYR A 155 -10.59 -5.42 -8.93
CA TYR A 155 -11.63 -5.45 -9.94
C TYR A 155 -12.45 -6.75 -9.96
N TYR A 156 -11.82 -7.90 -9.75
CA TYR A 156 -12.51 -9.20 -9.77
C TYR A 156 -13.05 -9.64 -8.40
N SER A 157 -12.55 -9.08 -7.29
CA SER A 157 -13.12 -9.32 -5.95
C SER A 157 -14.48 -8.66 -5.77
N ASN A 158 -15.22 -8.97 -4.70
CA ASN A 158 -16.48 -8.29 -4.38
C ASN A 158 -16.38 -6.75 -4.43
N GLY A 159 -15.22 -6.20 -4.06
CA GLY A 159 -14.98 -4.76 -4.09
C GLY A 159 -14.98 -4.14 -5.49
N GLY A 160 -14.89 -4.92 -6.57
CA GLY A 160 -15.10 -4.42 -7.93
C GLY A 160 -16.56 -4.23 -8.31
N GLY A 161 -17.52 -4.77 -7.52
CA GLY A 161 -18.96 -4.66 -7.78
C GLY A 161 -19.52 -3.28 -7.43
N ASP A 162 -18.91 -2.61 -6.45
CA ASP A 162 -19.14 -1.21 -6.12
C ASP A 162 -17.79 -0.53 -5.90
N LEU A 163 -17.25 0.06 -6.97
CA LEU A 163 -15.96 0.74 -6.92
C LEU A 163 -16.00 1.97 -6.00
N GLN A 164 -17.14 2.64 -5.82
CA GLN A 164 -17.22 3.81 -4.94
C GLN A 164 -17.06 3.40 -3.48
N ASP A 165 -17.82 2.39 -3.04
CA ASP A 165 -17.71 1.78 -1.72
C ASP A 165 -16.30 1.20 -1.48
N ARG A 166 -15.72 0.53 -2.48
CA ARG A 166 -14.35 -0.01 -2.38
C ARG A 166 -13.29 1.08 -2.25
N ILE A 167 -13.42 2.19 -2.98
CA ILE A 167 -12.50 3.33 -2.86
C ILE A 167 -12.56 3.90 -1.44
N ALA A 168 -13.78 4.09 -0.89
CA ALA A 168 -13.95 4.54 0.49
C ALA A 168 -13.32 3.57 1.50
N LYS A 169 -13.52 2.26 1.34
CA LYS A 169 -12.91 1.21 2.18
C LYS A 169 -11.39 1.17 2.09
N THR A 170 -10.81 1.35 0.90
CA THR A 170 -9.35 1.38 0.69
C THR A 170 -8.74 2.62 1.33
N ALA A 171 -9.43 3.76 1.25
CA ALA A 171 -9.00 4.96 1.92
C ALA A 171 -9.03 4.80 3.46
N LYS A 172 -9.93 3.96 4.03
CA LYS A 172 -10.08 3.74 5.49
C LYS A 172 -8.75 3.46 6.19
N LEU A 173 -7.88 2.63 5.61
CA LEU A 173 -6.57 2.33 6.20
C LEU A 173 -5.72 3.59 6.36
N GLY A 174 -5.66 4.42 5.30
CA GLY A 174 -4.97 5.71 5.33
C GLY A 174 -5.59 6.68 6.33
N TYR A 175 -6.92 6.78 6.38
CA TYR A 175 -7.63 7.60 7.35
C TYR A 175 -7.27 7.23 8.79
N ASP A 176 -7.42 5.95 9.14
CA ASP A 176 -7.18 5.50 10.51
C ASP A 176 -5.70 5.60 10.89
N LEU A 177 -4.78 5.53 9.94
CA LEU A 177 -3.35 5.71 10.18
C LEU A 177 -2.96 7.19 10.35
N MET A 178 -3.64 8.09 9.64
CA MET A 178 -3.42 9.53 9.74
C MET A 178 -4.25 10.19 10.85
N ALA A 179 -5.20 9.45 11.46
CA ALA A 179 -5.98 9.90 12.59
C ALA A 179 -5.10 10.19 13.81
N GLN A 180 -5.61 11.00 14.72
CA GLN A 180 -4.90 11.32 15.95
C GLN A 180 -4.71 10.06 16.81
N GLN A 181 -3.48 9.81 17.25
CA GLN A 181 -3.10 8.70 18.12
C GLN A 181 -3.65 7.33 17.63
N PRO A 182 -3.30 6.91 16.41
CA PRO A 182 -4.01 5.84 15.70
C PRO A 182 -3.87 4.46 16.36
N PHE A 183 -2.76 4.24 17.09
CA PHE A 183 -2.44 3.03 17.83
C PHE A 183 -2.84 3.08 19.32
N ALA A 184 -3.31 4.23 19.83
CA ALA A 184 -3.70 4.35 21.23
C ALA A 184 -4.95 3.51 21.55
N PRO A 185 -5.27 3.25 22.83
CA PRO A 185 -6.43 2.47 23.25
C PRO A 185 -7.75 2.87 22.57
N ASN A 186 -8.01 4.17 22.42
CA ASN A 186 -9.23 4.69 21.80
C ASN A 186 -9.12 4.87 20.27
N GLY A 187 -7.95 4.59 19.68
CA GLY A 187 -7.75 4.59 18.24
C GLY A 187 -8.44 3.40 17.56
N HIS A 188 -8.35 3.36 16.23
CA HIS A 188 -9.07 2.38 15.40
C HIS A 188 -8.15 1.51 14.52
N LEU A 189 -6.87 1.87 14.40
CA LEU A 189 -6.01 1.30 13.38
C LEU A 189 -5.72 -0.20 13.57
N ILE A 190 -5.60 -0.69 14.82
CA ILE A 190 -5.37 -2.12 15.08
C ILE A 190 -6.56 -2.93 14.60
N VAL A 191 -7.77 -2.49 14.95
CA VAL A 191 -9.03 -3.11 14.50
C VAL A 191 -9.10 -3.13 12.97
N THR A 192 -8.77 -2.01 12.33
CA THR A 192 -8.75 -1.89 10.86
C THR A 192 -7.73 -2.80 10.20
N CYS A 193 -6.52 -2.94 10.76
CA CYS A 193 -5.50 -3.84 10.22
C CYS A 193 -5.94 -5.31 10.33
N VAL A 194 -6.47 -5.72 11.50
CA VAL A 194 -6.94 -7.10 11.70
C VAL A 194 -8.11 -7.43 10.78
N LYS A 195 -9.10 -6.54 10.65
CA LYS A 195 -10.22 -6.74 9.71
C LYS A 195 -9.74 -6.77 8.25
N THR A 196 -8.81 -5.90 7.87
CA THR A 196 -8.20 -5.92 6.53
C THR A 196 -7.48 -7.23 6.26
N ARG A 197 -6.71 -7.74 7.24
CA ARG A 197 -6.03 -9.05 7.17
C ARG A 197 -7.03 -10.20 6.95
N MET A 198 -8.18 -10.16 7.61
CA MET A 198 -9.27 -11.12 7.39
C MET A 198 -9.91 -10.99 5.99
N VAL A 199 -10.12 -9.77 5.50
CA VAL A 199 -10.63 -9.52 4.14
C VAL A 199 -9.64 -10.05 3.09
N HIS A 200 -8.34 -9.84 3.27
CA HIS A 200 -7.31 -10.38 2.37
C HIS A 200 -7.34 -11.91 2.33
N ALA A 201 -7.44 -12.57 3.49
CA ALA A 201 -7.60 -14.02 3.57
C ALA A 201 -8.88 -14.52 2.87
N ALA A 202 -9.99 -13.80 3.00
CA ALA A 202 -11.21 -14.14 2.26
C ALA A 202 -11.02 -14.00 0.75
N VAL A 203 -10.34 -12.95 0.29
CA VAL A 203 -10.04 -12.74 -1.13
C VAL A 203 -9.13 -13.84 -1.68
N ARG A 204 -8.13 -14.31 -0.91
CA ARG A 204 -7.29 -15.46 -1.26
C ARG A 204 -8.09 -16.75 -1.42
N HIS A 205 -9.15 -16.93 -0.64
CA HIS A 205 -10.02 -18.09 -0.74
C HIS A 205 -11.04 -17.98 -1.89
N LEU A 206 -11.53 -16.78 -2.18
CA LEU A 206 -12.61 -16.55 -3.14
C LEU A 206 -12.14 -16.39 -4.58
N LEU A 207 -11.10 -15.59 -4.85
CA LEU A 207 -10.65 -15.29 -6.22
C LEU A 207 -10.22 -16.54 -7.02
N PRO A 208 -9.51 -17.52 -6.43
CA PRO A 208 -9.18 -18.76 -7.13
C PRO A 208 -10.37 -19.61 -7.59
N LYS A 209 -11.57 -19.33 -7.06
CA LYS A 209 -12.83 -19.97 -7.48
C LYS A 209 -13.53 -19.23 -8.63
N SER A 210 -13.00 -18.07 -9.05
CA SER A 210 -13.55 -17.25 -10.13
C SER A 210 -12.93 -17.62 -11.48
N GLY A 211 -13.75 -18.17 -12.39
CA GLY A 211 -13.38 -18.37 -13.80
C GLY A 211 -12.80 -17.12 -14.47
N PRO A 212 -13.46 -15.93 -14.36
CA PRO A 212 -12.91 -14.68 -14.87
C PRO A 212 -11.50 -14.37 -14.35
N TRP A 213 -11.28 -14.50 -13.04
CA TRP A 213 -10.00 -14.19 -12.43
C TRP A 213 -8.91 -15.17 -12.89
N LEU A 214 -9.22 -16.47 -12.96
CA LEU A 214 -8.29 -17.50 -13.42
C LEU A 214 -7.78 -17.24 -14.84
N GLN A 215 -8.49 -16.48 -15.67
CA GLN A 215 -8.05 -16.14 -17.02
C GLN A 215 -7.06 -14.96 -17.07
N VAL A 216 -7.09 -14.08 -16.08
CA VAL A 216 -6.28 -12.85 -16.06
C VAL A 216 -5.17 -12.85 -15.02
N ALA A 217 -5.26 -13.72 -14.01
CA ALA A 217 -4.23 -13.89 -12.99
C ALA A 217 -2.91 -14.35 -13.64
N THR A 218 -1.85 -13.60 -13.36
CA THR A 218 -0.50 -13.86 -13.88
C THR A 218 0.42 -14.48 -12.85
N GLU A 219 0.03 -14.39 -11.58
CA GLU A 219 0.68 -15.03 -10.44
C GLU A 219 0.59 -16.57 -10.51
N SER A 220 1.60 -17.24 -9.96
CA SER A 220 1.72 -18.70 -9.87
C SER A 220 2.23 -19.09 -8.48
N PRO A 221 1.51 -19.95 -7.72
CA PRO A 221 0.15 -20.38 -7.97
C PRO A 221 -0.79 -19.17 -8.12
N LYS A 222 -1.91 -19.38 -8.82
CA LYS A 222 -2.98 -18.39 -8.89
C LYS A 222 -3.63 -18.32 -7.51
N ILE A 223 -2.99 -17.60 -6.59
CA ILE A 223 -3.49 -17.16 -5.28
C ILE A 223 -3.04 -15.70 -5.12
N PRO A 224 -3.97 -14.75 -4.96
CA PRO A 224 -3.65 -13.32 -4.94
C PRO A 224 -3.04 -12.89 -3.59
N ILE A 225 -2.57 -11.65 -3.47
CA ILE A 225 -2.21 -11.02 -2.18
C ILE A 225 -1.16 -11.83 -1.40
N SER A 226 -0.08 -12.21 -2.08
CA SER A 226 1.15 -12.70 -1.43
C SER A 226 1.74 -11.62 -0.51
N GLN A 227 2.70 -11.98 0.34
CA GLN A 227 3.41 -10.96 1.13
C GLN A 227 4.17 -9.98 0.23
N ASN A 228 4.67 -10.43 -0.92
CA ASN A 228 5.25 -9.53 -1.92
C ASN A 228 4.22 -8.53 -2.45
N ASP A 229 2.99 -8.95 -2.76
CA ASP A 229 1.94 -8.02 -3.22
C ASP A 229 1.63 -6.97 -2.15
N ILE A 230 1.57 -7.37 -0.87
CA ILE A 230 1.39 -6.41 0.24
C ILE A 230 2.58 -5.45 0.33
N LEU A 231 3.82 -5.91 0.15
CA LEU A 231 5.02 -5.05 0.16
C LEU A 231 5.06 -4.10 -1.04
N VAL A 232 4.62 -4.54 -2.21
CA VAL A 232 4.49 -3.69 -3.41
C VAL A 232 3.52 -2.54 -3.12
N THR A 233 2.34 -2.82 -2.57
CA THR A 233 1.39 -1.79 -2.15
C THR A 233 1.95 -0.95 -0.98
N TRP A 234 2.72 -1.55 -0.06
CA TRP A 234 3.41 -0.79 0.99
C TRP A 234 4.44 0.19 0.41
N HIS A 235 5.16 -0.14 -0.64
CA HIS A 235 6.06 0.83 -1.28
C HIS A 235 5.31 1.91 -2.09
N SER A 236 4.17 1.56 -2.69
CA SER A 236 3.31 2.56 -3.34
C SER A 236 2.74 3.57 -2.34
N LEU A 237 2.65 3.20 -1.07
CA LEU A 237 2.22 4.02 0.07
C LEU A 237 3.41 4.74 0.74
N PRO A 238 3.94 4.38 1.94
CA PRO A 238 4.94 5.19 2.66
C PRO A 238 6.17 5.57 1.86
N THR A 239 6.70 4.67 1.03
CA THR A 239 7.95 4.95 0.29
C THR A 239 7.72 6.04 -0.75
N THR A 240 6.66 5.90 -1.55
CA THR A 240 6.27 6.92 -2.53
C THR A 240 5.86 8.22 -1.84
N ILE A 241 5.08 8.16 -0.75
CA ILE A 241 4.68 9.36 0.02
C ILE A 241 5.90 10.14 0.50
N MET A 242 6.85 9.48 1.17
CA MET A 242 8.08 10.13 1.63
C MET A 242 8.88 10.73 0.47
N GLN A 243 8.99 10.03 -0.66
CA GLN A 243 9.65 10.56 -1.86
C GLN A 243 8.96 11.82 -2.39
N LYS A 244 7.61 11.85 -2.45
CA LYS A 244 6.87 13.05 -2.90
C LYS A 244 7.00 14.21 -1.92
N LEU A 245 6.89 13.97 -0.62
CA LEU A 245 7.07 15.03 0.39
C LEU A 245 8.46 15.65 0.32
N LYS A 246 9.52 14.83 0.15
CA LYS A 246 10.89 15.31 -0.10
C LYS A 246 11.01 16.10 -1.40
N ALA A 247 10.43 15.60 -2.50
CA ALA A 247 10.44 16.30 -3.79
C ALA A 247 9.72 17.66 -3.73
N TRP A 248 8.64 17.75 -2.96
CA TRP A 248 7.90 19.00 -2.71
C TRP A 248 8.56 19.90 -1.67
N LYS A 249 9.68 19.48 -1.08
CA LYS A 249 10.42 20.20 -0.04
C LYS A 249 9.53 20.55 1.17
N VAL A 250 8.64 19.63 1.55
CA VAL A 250 7.92 19.71 2.81
C VAL A 250 8.96 19.63 3.95
N PRO A 251 8.87 20.46 5.01
CA PRO A 251 9.75 20.37 6.16
C PRO A 251 9.54 19.04 6.91
N ILE A 252 10.59 18.24 7.05
CA ILE A 252 10.57 16.96 7.74
C ILE A 252 11.79 16.90 8.64
N THR A 253 11.57 16.79 9.95
CA THR A 253 12.66 16.54 10.92
C THR A 253 13.04 15.05 10.90
N ASP A 254 14.21 14.70 11.42
CA ASP A 254 14.62 13.29 11.54
C ASP A 254 13.62 12.48 12.38
N ALA A 255 13.09 13.07 13.46
CA ALA A 255 12.07 12.45 14.29
C ALA A 255 10.77 12.20 13.52
N HIS A 256 10.31 13.17 12.72
CA HIS A 256 9.15 13.00 11.85
C HIS A 256 9.37 11.94 10.78
N SER A 257 10.55 11.92 10.17
CA SER A 257 10.91 10.95 9.14
C SER A 257 10.95 9.53 9.70
N ALA A 258 11.57 9.34 10.86
CA ALA A 258 11.61 8.06 11.58
C ALA A 258 10.22 7.65 12.10
N GLY A 259 9.44 8.61 12.59
CA GLY A 259 8.08 8.40 13.06
C GLY A 259 7.15 7.89 11.96
N LEU A 260 7.17 8.54 10.79
CA LEU A 260 6.37 8.10 9.65
C LEU A 260 6.76 6.69 9.21
N LEU A 261 8.05 6.38 9.11
CA LEU A 261 8.47 5.02 8.77
C LEU A 261 7.97 4.01 9.81
N HIS A 262 8.13 4.31 11.10
CA HIS A 262 7.76 3.43 12.20
C HIS A 262 6.27 3.15 12.25
N SER A 263 5.41 4.15 12.03
CA SER A 263 3.96 3.92 11.98
C SER A 263 3.58 2.93 10.88
N TRP A 264 4.17 3.07 9.68
CA TRP A 264 3.94 2.17 8.56
C TRP A 264 4.57 0.78 8.73
N GLN A 265 5.69 0.66 9.45
CA GLN A 265 6.27 -0.63 9.83
C GLN A 265 5.31 -1.40 10.75
N VAL A 266 4.78 -0.74 11.79
CA VAL A 266 3.80 -1.35 12.71
C VAL A 266 2.53 -1.73 11.95
N THR A 267 2.05 -0.90 11.02
CA THR A 267 0.91 -1.23 10.17
C THR A 267 1.17 -2.47 9.31
N ALA A 268 2.33 -2.60 8.68
CA ALA A 268 2.67 -3.79 7.88
C ALA A 268 2.66 -5.07 8.73
N HIS A 269 3.22 -5.02 9.95
CA HIS A 269 3.18 -6.12 10.89
C HIS A 269 1.74 -6.53 11.25
N LEU A 270 0.88 -5.57 11.61
CA LEU A 270 -0.52 -5.83 11.95
C LEU A 270 -1.35 -6.35 10.76
N LEU A 271 -0.95 -6.00 9.53
CA LEU A 271 -1.51 -6.55 8.29
C LEU A 271 -1.03 -7.99 7.99
N GLY A 272 -0.13 -8.55 8.80
CA GLY A 272 0.37 -9.92 8.69
C GLY A 272 1.65 -10.10 7.89
N VAL A 273 2.31 -9.00 7.49
CA VAL A 273 3.63 -9.08 6.85
C VAL A 273 4.66 -9.53 7.89
N GLN A 274 5.48 -10.52 7.54
CA GLN A 274 6.54 -10.98 8.44
C GLN A 274 7.63 -9.91 8.58
N ASP A 275 8.14 -9.73 9.80
CA ASP A 275 9.14 -8.72 10.12
C ASP A 275 10.43 -8.84 9.30
N GLN A 276 10.74 -10.05 8.80
CA GLN A 276 11.89 -10.30 7.91
C GLN A 276 11.77 -9.64 6.54
N TYR A 277 10.58 -9.17 6.15
CA TYR A 277 10.38 -8.46 4.89
C TYR A 277 10.19 -6.95 5.05
N ILE A 278 9.84 -6.48 6.26
CA ILE A 278 9.54 -5.07 6.54
C ILE A 278 10.86 -4.28 6.60
N PRO A 279 11.10 -3.29 5.73
CA PRO A 279 12.36 -2.51 5.73
C PRO A 279 12.57 -1.75 7.04
N ALA A 280 13.75 -1.84 7.64
CA ALA A 280 14.08 -1.14 8.91
C ALA A 280 14.35 0.36 8.74
N THR A 281 14.80 0.78 7.55
CA THR A 281 15.23 2.17 7.27
C THR A 281 14.66 2.65 5.94
N TRP A 282 14.66 3.97 5.73
CA TRP A 282 14.28 4.54 4.43
C TRP A 282 15.20 4.10 3.30
N ASP A 283 16.50 3.90 3.56
CA ASP A 283 17.43 3.41 2.53
C ASP A 283 17.09 1.97 2.13
N SER A 284 16.83 1.11 3.11
CA SER A 284 16.32 -0.24 2.88
C SER A 284 15.00 -0.23 2.11
N ALA A 285 14.07 0.66 2.46
CA ALA A 285 12.76 0.79 1.81
C ALA A 285 12.89 1.26 0.36
N ASN A 286 13.73 2.27 0.09
CA ASN A 286 13.99 2.75 -1.27
C ASN A 286 14.69 1.69 -2.13
N ALA A 287 15.63 0.93 -1.55
CA ALA A 287 16.29 -0.17 -2.25
C ALA A 287 15.30 -1.31 -2.58
N GLN A 288 14.46 -1.70 -1.61
CA GLN A 288 13.42 -2.74 -1.81
C GLN A 288 12.39 -2.29 -2.85
N SER A 289 11.93 -1.04 -2.80
CA SER A 289 10.96 -0.47 -3.78
C SER A 289 11.45 -0.60 -5.22
N LYS A 290 12.72 -0.28 -5.49
CA LYS A 290 13.31 -0.42 -6.85
C LYS A 290 13.29 -1.85 -7.37
N GLN A 291 13.29 -2.81 -6.46
CA GLN A 291 13.34 -4.23 -6.79
C GLN A 291 11.93 -4.84 -6.91
N VAL A 292 10.96 -4.38 -6.11
CA VAL A 292 9.63 -5.00 -6.05
C VAL A 292 8.52 -4.18 -6.71
N LEU A 293 8.54 -2.84 -6.58
CA LEU A 293 7.50 -1.96 -7.09
C LEU A 293 7.79 -1.52 -8.54
N ASP A 294 8.92 -0.87 -8.79
CA ASP A 294 9.22 -0.28 -10.09
C ASP A 294 9.08 -1.28 -11.27
N PRO A 295 9.55 -2.54 -11.17
CA PRO A 295 9.48 -3.48 -12.28
C PRO A 295 8.07 -4.01 -12.57
N VAL A 296 7.13 -3.89 -11.62
CA VAL A 296 5.76 -4.43 -11.79
C VAL A 296 4.77 -3.39 -12.28
N LEU A 297 5.14 -2.11 -12.29
CA LEU A 297 4.26 -1.04 -12.75
C LEU A 297 3.91 -1.23 -14.24
N GLY A 298 2.62 -1.21 -14.55
CA GLY A 298 2.15 -1.39 -15.91
C GLY A 298 0.64 -1.17 -16.06
N PRO A 299 0.19 -0.89 -17.30
CA PRO A 299 -1.23 -0.68 -17.58
C PRO A 299 -2.00 -1.99 -17.49
N THR A 300 -3.25 -1.90 -17.02
CA THR A 300 -4.24 -2.97 -17.18
C THR A 300 -5.61 -2.36 -17.53
N PRO A 301 -6.48 -3.07 -18.27
CA PRO A 301 -7.85 -2.61 -18.49
C PRO A 301 -8.60 -2.35 -17.19
N GLU A 302 -8.38 -3.18 -16.17
CA GLU A 302 -8.93 -3.04 -14.82
C GLU A 302 -8.46 -1.75 -14.15
N GLY A 303 -7.14 -1.51 -14.16
CA GLY A 303 -6.50 -0.33 -13.62
C GLY A 303 -7.02 0.96 -14.23
N THR A 304 -7.12 1.03 -15.56
CA THR A 304 -7.68 2.19 -16.27
C THR A 304 -9.12 2.48 -15.85
N LYS A 305 -9.96 1.45 -15.68
CA LYS A 305 -11.35 1.63 -15.20
C LYS A 305 -11.40 2.14 -13.77
N ILE A 306 -10.54 1.63 -12.89
CA ILE A 306 -10.45 2.07 -11.49
C ILE A 306 -9.98 3.52 -11.42
N ALA A 307 -8.94 3.88 -12.17
CA ALA A 307 -8.44 5.26 -12.25
C ALA A 307 -9.51 6.23 -12.77
N ASP A 308 -10.27 5.83 -13.79
CA ASP A 308 -11.36 6.64 -14.33
C ASP A 308 -12.44 6.93 -13.27
N HIS A 309 -12.80 5.93 -12.46
CA HIS A 309 -13.74 6.09 -11.35
C HIS A 309 -13.17 6.98 -10.24
N LEU A 310 -11.92 6.78 -9.82
CA LEU A 310 -11.25 7.62 -8.80
C LEU A 310 -11.27 9.10 -9.18
N LEU A 311 -10.94 9.41 -10.43
CA LEU A 311 -10.92 10.79 -10.94
C LEU A 311 -12.32 11.39 -11.16
N THR A 312 -13.36 10.54 -11.19
CA THR A 312 -14.77 10.96 -11.33
C THR A 312 -15.44 11.18 -9.97
N ILE A 313 -15.06 10.42 -8.95
CA ILE A 313 -15.62 10.53 -7.59
C ILE A 313 -15.07 11.76 -6.85
N GLY A 314 -13.81 12.14 -7.10
CA GLY A 314 -13.21 13.34 -6.50
C GLY A 314 -14.07 14.61 -6.66
N PRO A 315 -14.52 14.97 -7.87
CA PRO A 315 -15.42 16.10 -8.12
C PRO A 315 -16.80 15.97 -7.45
N VAL A 316 -17.33 14.74 -7.32
CA VAL A 316 -18.67 14.47 -6.74
C VAL A 316 -18.64 14.63 -5.22
N LEU A 317 -17.61 14.11 -4.56
CA LEU A 317 -17.43 14.21 -3.11
C LEU A 317 -16.94 15.59 -2.67
N ALA A 318 -16.28 16.34 -3.56
CA ALA A 318 -15.72 17.65 -3.25
C ALA A 318 -16.80 18.68 -2.89
N ALA A 319 -18.04 18.52 -3.35
CA ALA A 319 -19.16 19.48 -3.24
C ALA A 319 -18.83 20.93 -3.69
N THR A 320 -17.62 21.19 -4.17
CA THR A 320 -17.11 22.49 -4.63
C THR A 320 -16.98 22.46 -6.14
N SER A 321 -17.61 23.42 -6.81
CA SER A 321 -17.80 23.48 -8.27
C SER A 321 -16.53 23.63 -9.13
N PHE A 322 -15.34 23.81 -8.55
CA PHE A 322 -14.12 24.09 -9.31
C PHE A 322 -13.19 22.89 -9.55
N ILE A 323 -13.33 21.78 -8.80
CA ILE A 323 -12.48 20.60 -9.01
C ILE A 323 -13.02 19.79 -10.19
N THR A 324 -12.23 19.71 -11.27
CA THR A 324 -12.62 18.99 -12.48
C THR A 324 -11.77 17.73 -12.69
N LYS A 325 -12.34 16.74 -13.38
CA LYS A 325 -11.62 15.51 -13.76
C LYS A 325 -10.33 15.78 -14.55
N PRO A 326 -10.28 16.70 -15.54
CA PRO A 326 -9.03 17.06 -16.21
C PRO A 326 -7.98 17.67 -15.27
N MET A 327 -8.38 18.48 -14.28
CA MET A 327 -7.45 19.02 -13.30
C MET A 327 -6.85 17.91 -12.43
N LEU A 328 -7.66 16.95 -11.98
CA LEU A 328 -7.18 15.78 -11.22
C LEU A 328 -6.26 14.88 -12.06
N ALA A 329 -6.56 14.73 -13.35
CA ALA A 329 -5.71 14.02 -14.30
C ALA A 329 -4.35 14.73 -14.51
N SER A 330 -4.36 16.06 -14.69
CA SER A 330 -3.14 16.88 -14.76
C SER A 330 -2.31 16.79 -13.49
N PHE A 331 -2.96 16.82 -12.32
CA PHE A 331 -2.25 16.65 -11.05
C PHE A 331 -1.66 15.25 -10.92
N THR A 332 -2.40 14.21 -11.32
CA THR A 332 -1.88 12.83 -11.37
C THR A 332 -0.66 12.72 -12.28
N LYS A 333 -0.70 13.34 -13.47
CA LYS A 333 0.46 13.41 -14.38
C LYS A 333 1.65 14.14 -13.75
N PHE A 334 1.41 15.23 -13.03
CA PHE A 334 2.46 15.94 -12.30
C PHE A 334 3.09 15.07 -11.21
N VAL A 335 2.28 14.36 -10.43
CA VAL A 335 2.75 13.53 -9.31
C VAL A 335 3.42 12.24 -9.78
N LEU A 336 2.83 11.51 -10.71
CA LEU A 336 3.26 10.17 -11.13
C LEU A 336 4.03 10.13 -12.46
N GLY A 337 4.06 11.25 -13.19
CA GLY A 337 4.77 11.39 -14.45
C GLY A 337 3.92 11.03 -15.68
N ALA A 338 4.44 11.42 -16.85
CA ALA A 338 3.76 11.27 -18.14
C ALA A 338 3.52 9.80 -18.53
N GLN A 339 4.39 8.88 -18.12
CA GLN A 339 4.27 7.46 -18.44
C GLN A 339 3.03 6.84 -17.79
N VAL A 340 2.80 7.10 -16.51
CA VAL A 340 1.61 6.62 -15.78
C VAL A 340 0.35 7.26 -16.36
N ALA A 341 0.38 8.57 -16.64
CA ALA A 341 -0.74 9.24 -17.30
C ALA A 341 -1.09 8.63 -18.67
N LYS A 342 -0.08 8.23 -19.44
CA LYS A 342 -0.25 7.51 -20.72
C LYS A 342 -0.84 6.12 -20.51
N TRP A 343 -0.33 5.35 -19.55
CA TRP A 343 -0.85 4.01 -19.23
C TRP A 343 -2.34 4.03 -18.85
N LEU A 344 -2.75 5.04 -18.10
CA LEU A 344 -4.14 5.21 -17.65
C LEU A 344 -5.02 5.98 -18.66
N ASN A 345 -4.49 6.36 -19.82
CA ASN A 345 -5.19 7.15 -20.83
C ASN A 345 -5.85 8.43 -20.26
N LEU A 346 -5.11 9.14 -19.40
CA LEU A 346 -5.62 10.31 -18.72
C LEU A 346 -5.81 11.48 -19.69
N LYS A 347 -7.00 12.09 -19.66
CA LYS A 347 -7.29 13.34 -20.37
C LYS A 347 -6.88 14.52 -19.50
N THR A 348 -5.63 14.97 -19.65
CA THR A 348 -5.10 16.14 -18.93
C THR A 348 -5.49 17.44 -19.61
N ASP A 349 -5.33 18.55 -18.91
CA ASP A 349 -5.52 19.90 -19.41
C ASP A 349 -4.17 20.64 -19.43
N GLY A 350 -3.86 21.30 -20.56
CA GLY A 350 -2.55 21.94 -20.76
C GLY A 350 -2.29 23.13 -19.82
N ILE A 351 -3.34 23.84 -19.40
CA ILE A 351 -3.22 24.96 -18.47
C ILE A 351 -2.87 24.40 -17.08
N TRP A 352 -3.61 23.38 -16.63
CA TRP A 352 -3.34 22.75 -15.34
C TRP A 352 -1.99 22.03 -15.29
N ASP A 353 -1.57 21.39 -16.39
CA ASP A 353 -0.23 20.79 -16.50
C ASP A 353 0.87 21.84 -16.25
N GLY A 354 0.76 23.02 -16.86
CA GLY A 354 1.70 24.13 -16.67
C GLY A 354 1.65 24.73 -15.25
N ILE A 355 0.46 24.90 -14.69
CA ILE A 355 0.24 25.41 -13.33
C ILE A 355 0.92 24.50 -12.31
N PHE A 356 0.65 23.19 -12.31
CA PHE A 356 1.24 22.29 -11.32
C PHE A 356 2.76 22.18 -11.48
N ALA A 357 3.26 22.09 -12.72
CA ALA A 357 4.70 22.02 -12.98
C ALA A 357 5.47 23.25 -12.47
N THR A 358 4.87 24.44 -12.54
CA THR A 358 5.55 25.70 -12.23
C THR A 358 5.29 26.20 -10.82
N LEU A 359 4.05 26.07 -10.35
CA LEU A 359 3.57 26.76 -9.14
C LEU A 359 3.48 25.86 -7.91
N TRP A 360 3.49 24.52 -8.05
CA TRP A 360 3.33 23.62 -6.91
C TRP A 360 4.45 23.77 -5.86
N GLY A 361 5.71 23.81 -6.28
CA GLY A 361 6.85 24.00 -5.38
C GLY A 361 6.80 25.33 -4.61
N PRO A 362 6.68 26.48 -5.30
CA PRO A 362 6.49 27.78 -4.65
C PRO A 362 5.28 27.81 -3.71
N PHE A 363 4.16 27.21 -4.12
CA PHE A 363 2.96 27.09 -3.30
C PHE A 363 3.23 26.34 -1.99
N VAL A 364 3.90 25.19 -2.04
CA VAL A 364 4.27 24.44 -0.82
C VAL A 364 5.11 25.33 0.10
N GLN A 365 6.13 26.02 -0.40
CA GLN A 365 6.99 26.87 0.44
C GLN A 365 6.21 28.02 1.11
N LEU A 366 5.32 28.69 0.38
CA LEU A 366 4.48 29.76 0.92
C LEU A 366 3.49 29.23 1.96
N TYR A 367 2.89 28.06 1.72
CA TYR A 367 1.99 27.41 2.67
C TYR A 367 2.69 27.13 4.00
N GLN A 368 3.94 26.65 3.97
CA GLN A 368 4.72 26.35 5.17
C GLN A 368 5.06 27.59 6.01
N LEU A 369 5.12 28.77 5.41
CA LEU A 369 5.37 30.02 6.13
C LEU A 369 4.14 30.55 6.88
N GLY A 370 2.98 29.88 6.78
CA GLY A 370 1.73 30.32 7.40
C GLY A 370 1.24 31.66 6.87
N ARG A 371 1.81 32.16 5.77
CA ARG A 371 1.44 33.44 5.19
C ARG A 371 0.29 33.25 4.22
N ILE A 372 -0.90 33.63 4.66
CA ILE A 372 -1.89 34.16 3.72
C ILE A 372 -1.34 35.53 3.33
N VAL A 373 -0.58 35.60 2.23
CA VAL A 373 -0.10 36.88 1.74
C VAL A 373 -1.32 37.64 1.19
N PRO A 374 -1.63 38.86 1.69
CA PRO A 374 -2.74 39.64 1.16
C PRO A 374 -2.45 40.01 -0.31
N GLY A 375 -3.37 39.67 -1.22
CA GLY A 375 -3.23 39.93 -2.66
C GLY A 375 -2.58 38.81 -3.49
N VAL A 376 -2.36 37.60 -2.95
CA VAL A 376 -1.91 36.48 -3.79
C VAL A 376 -3.03 36.00 -4.69
N ASP A 377 -2.70 35.94 -5.98
CA ASP A 377 -3.55 35.55 -7.09
C ASP A 377 -4.52 34.41 -6.79
N ALA A 378 -5.67 34.45 -7.46
CA ALA A 378 -6.73 33.44 -7.42
C ALA A 378 -6.22 31.99 -7.53
N ILE A 379 -5.06 31.77 -8.18
CA ILE A 379 -4.41 30.47 -8.33
C ILE A 379 -3.89 29.91 -6.99
N TYR A 380 -3.33 30.73 -6.10
CA TYR A 380 -2.86 30.27 -4.78
C TYR A 380 -4.03 29.88 -3.89
N PHE A 381 -5.11 30.66 -3.94
CA PHE A 381 -6.37 30.30 -3.28
C PHE A 381 -6.91 28.97 -3.83
N GLN A 382 -6.95 28.80 -5.16
CA GLN A 382 -7.39 27.55 -5.79
C GLN A 382 -6.52 26.35 -5.40
N LEU A 383 -5.19 26.48 -5.32
CA LEU A 383 -4.31 25.39 -4.86
C LEU A 383 -4.50 25.08 -3.38
N THR A 384 -4.72 26.10 -2.54
CA THR A 384 -5.03 25.93 -1.12
C THR A 384 -6.35 25.18 -0.93
N GLU A 385 -7.40 25.59 -1.62
CA GLU A 385 -8.70 24.93 -1.57
C GLU A 385 -8.65 23.54 -2.21
N PHE A 386 -7.87 23.36 -3.29
CA PHE A 386 -7.63 22.04 -3.87
C PHE A 386 -7.02 21.08 -2.85
N ILE A 387 -5.92 21.46 -2.19
CA ILE A 387 -5.31 20.62 -1.15
C ILE A 387 -6.29 20.37 -0.01
N LYS A 388 -7.03 21.36 0.46
CA LYS A 388 -7.99 21.18 1.55
C LYS A 388 -9.09 20.22 1.14
N VAL A 389 -9.66 20.34 -0.06
CA VAL A 389 -10.72 19.45 -0.52
C VAL A 389 -10.17 18.05 -0.71
N VAL A 390 -9.02 17.87 -1.36
CA VAL A 390 -8.34 16.57 -1.46
C VAL A 390 -8.09 15.99 -0.07
N ALA A 391 -7.56 16.79 0.86
CA ALA A 391 -7.38 16.40 2.23
C ALA A 391 -8.72 16.01 2.87
N LEU A 392 -9.80 16.77 2.73
CA LEU A 392 -11.11 16.44 3.30
C LEU A 392 -11.74 15.19 2.66
N LEU A 393 -11.55 14.99 1.35
CA LEU A 393 -11.95 13.80 0.59
C LEU A 393 -11.26 12.52 1.05
N TYR A 394 -10.08 12.66 1.66
CA TYR A 394 -9.22 11.56 2.12
C TYR A 394 -8.92 11.61 3.63
N LEU A 395 -9.42 12.60 4.39
CA LEU A 395 -9.21 12.78 5.84
C LEU A 395 -10.50 13.08 6.64
N ASN A 396 -11.56 13.67 6.05
CA ASN A 396 -12.75 14.10 6.78
C ASN A 396 -14.01 13.30 6.46
N SER A 397 -13.92 11.99 6.65
CA SER A 397 -15.09 11.14 6.80
C SER A 397 -15.29 10.68 8.24
N GLY A 398 -14.95 11.52 9.23
CA GLY A 398 -14.99 11.20 10.67
C GLY A 398 -16.34 10.73 11.24
N GLY A 399 -17.39 10.64 10.42
CA GLY A 399 -18.67 9.98 10.73
C GLY A 399 -19.02 8.75 9.86
N LEU A 400 -18.25 8.43 8.82
CA LEU A 400 -18.47 7.21 8.03
C LEU A 400 -17.95 6.03 8.84
N LYS A 401 -18.87 5.28 9.45
CA LYS A 401 -18.63 3.91 9.91
C LYS A 401 -18.37 3.05 8.68
N LEU A 402 -17.17 3.15 8.10
CA LEU A 402 -16.74 2.30 7.01
C LEU A 402 -16.50 0.91 7.58
N GLU A 403 -17.49 0.04 7.42
CA GLU A 403 -17.36 -1.36 7.78
C GLU A 403 -16.41 -2.06 6.80
N LEU A 404 -15.57 -2.95 7.32
CA LEU A 404 -14.73 -3.86 6.52
C LEU A 404 -15.31 -5.28 6.65
N PRO A 405 -16.46 -5.58 6.01
CA PRO A 405 -17.07 -6.90 6.11
C PRO A 405 -16.22 -7.92 5.37
N ILE A 406 -16.15 -9.14 5.92
CA ILE A 406 -15.63 -10.30 5.22
C ILE A 406 -16.53 -10.54 4.00
N PRO A 407 -16.00 -10.54 2.76
CA PRO A 407 -16.79 -10.81 1.56
C PRO A 407 -17.21 -12.28 1.50
N THR A 408 -18.36 -12.58 0.91
CA THR A 408 -18.86 -13.95 0.67
C THR A 408 -18.78 -14.39 -0.79
N THR A 409 -18.61 -13.44 -1.72
CA THR A 409 -18.61 -13.67 -3.17
C THR A 409 -17.51 -12.87 -3.86
N ASN A 410 -17.23 -13.19 -5.13
CA ASN A 410 -16.45 -12.34 -6.02
C ASN A 410 -17.33 -11.24 -6.63
N ASN A 411 -16.78 -10.39 -7.52
CA ASN A 411 -17.53 -9.31 -8.15
C ASN A 411 -18.81 -9.83 -8.83
N PRO A 412 -20.02 -9.48 -8.32
CA PRO A 412 -21.27 -10.00 -8.87
C PRO A 412 -21.60 -9.46 -10.26
N SER A 413 -20.99 -8.33 -10.66
CA SER A 413 -21.19 -7.72 -11.98
C SER A 413 -20.38 -8.40 -13.09
N ILE A 414 -19.40 -9.25 -12.74
CA ILE A 414 -18.57 -9.97 -13.71
C ILE A 414 -19.08 -11.40 -13.84
N THR A 415 -19.86 -11.64 -14.90
CA THR A 415 -20.31 -12.97 -15.29
C THR A 415 -19.62 -13.39 -16.60
N GLY A 416 -19.15 -14.64 -16.70
CA GLY A 416 -18.53 -15.18 -17.91
C GLY A 416 -17.02 -14.97 -18.06
N THR A 417 -16.51 -15.20 -19.28
CA THR A 417 -15.09 -15.14 -19.65
C THR A 417 -14.73 -13.70 -20.07
N PRO A 418 -13.83 -12.97 -19.38
CA PRO A 418 -13.37 -11.66 -19.83
C PRO A 418 -12.72 -11.75 -21.22
N PRO A 419 -12.92 -10.74 -22.09
CA PRO A 419 -12.26 -10.72 -23.40
C PRO A 419 -10.75 -10.71 -23.23
N VAL A 420 -10.06 -11.71 -23.79
CA VAL A 420 -8.60 -11.84 -23.77
C VAL A 420 -8.02 -10.61 -24.45
N THR A 421 -7.42 -9.71 -23.68
CA THR A 421 -6.68 -8.56 -24.22
C THR A 421 -5.19 -8.85 -24.02
N THR A 422 -4.54 -9.42 -25.04
CA THR A 422 -3.09 -9.61 -25.07
C THR A 422 -2.42 -8.25 -25.27
N THR A 423 -2.20 -7.50 -24.18
CA THR A 423 -1.23 -6.40 -24.22
C THR A 423 0.12 -7.00 -23.84
N PRO A 424 1.06 -7.20 -24.77
CA PRO A 424 2.38 -7.72 -24.41
C PRO A 424 3.06 -6.75 -23.45
N TYR A 425 3.63 -7.28 -22.35
CA TYR A 425 4.52 -6.53 -21.48
C TYR A 425 5.68 -6.00 -22.33
N VAL A 426 5.76 -4.67 -22.52
CA VAL A 426 6.94 -4.06 -23.11
C VAL A 426 8.02 -4.06 -22.05
N THR A 427 9.01 -4.95 -22.19
CA THR A 427 10.23 -4.91 -21.40
C THR A 427 10.99 -3.65 -21.82
N THR A 428 10.80 -2.55 -21.10
CA THR A 428 11.59 -1.35 -21.34
C THR A 428 13.00 -1.59 -20.80
N THR A 429 13.97 -1.81 -21.70
CA THR A 429 15.39 -1.55 -21.41
C THR A 429 15.52 -0.07 -21.06
N THR A 430 15.65 0.23 -19.77
CA THR A 430 16.02 1.56 -19.30
C THR A 430 17.50 1.78 -19.62
N THR A 431 17.79 2.57 -20.65
CA THR A 431 19.13 3.13 -20.83
C THR A 431 19.37 4.11 -19.67
N PRO A 432 20.47 3.99 -18.90
CA PRO A 432 20.78 4.94 -17.84
C PRO A 432 20.93 6.35 -18.42
N PRO A 433 20.53 7.41 -17.69
CA PRO A 433 20.81 8.77 -18.12
C PRO A 433 22.33 8.96 -18.23
N THR A 434 22.81 9.32 -19.43
CA THR A 434 24.20 9.67 -19.69
C THR A 434 24.57 10.86 -18.81
N ALA A 435 25.49 10.66 -17.87
CA ALA A 435 26.04 11.75 -17.08
C ALA A 435 26.82 12.68 -18.01
N THR A 436 26.33 13.91 -18.20
CA THR A 436 27.11 14.98 -18.83
C THR A 436 28.28 15.31 -17.89
N PRO A 437 29.55 15.23 -18.34
CA PRO A 437 30.68 15.57 -17.48
C PRO A 437 30.69 17.08 -17.18
N PRO A 438 31.19 17.49 -16.00
CA PRO A 438 31.19 18.89 -15.60
C PRO A 438 32.14 19.69 -16.50
N THR A 439 31.63 20.81 -17.03
CA THR A 439 32.38 21.80 -17.80
C THR A 439 33.47 22.40 -16.91
N THR A 440 34.72 22.07 -17.19
CA THR A 440 35.89 22.72 -16.58
C THR A 440 36.08 24.10 -17.21
N THR A 441 35.68 25.14 -16.50
CA THR A 441 36.12 26.51 -16.80
C THR A 441 37.57 26.68 -16.33
N ALA A 442 38.49 26.79 -17.29
CA ALA A 442 39.88 27.14 -17.02
C ALA A 442 39.98 28.62 -16.55
N PRO A 443 40.92 28.95 -15.65
CA PRO A 443 41.11 30.32 -15.19
C PRO A 443 41.77 31.18 -16.27
N ALA A 444 41.32 32.43 -16.38
CA ALA A 444 41.81 33.41 -17.34
C ALA A 444 43.30 33.75 -17.10
N THR A 445 44.14 33.48 -18.10
CA THR A 445 45.49 34.02 -18.21
C THR A 445 45.43 35.53 -18.50
N THR A 446 45.99 36.33 -17.60
CA THR A 446 46.32 37.73 -17.86
C THR A 446 47.77 37.80 -18.33
N THR A 447 47.98 38.29 -19.55
CA THR A 447 49.29 38.76 -20.03
C THR A 447 49.28 40.28 -20.12
N PRO A 448 50.34 40.97 -19.66
CA PRO A 448 50.42 42.42 -19.66
C PRO A 448 50.97 42.93 -20.98
N HIS A 449 50.39 44.01 -21.49
CA HIS A 449 51.04 44.88 -22.46
C HIS A 449 51.18 46.28 -21.85
N SER A 450 52.45 46.57 -21.53
CA SER A 450 53.19 47.82 -21.72
C SER A 450 52.42 49.11 -22.00
#